data_AF-A0A2I0CR26-F1
#
_entry.id   AF-A0A2I0CR26-F1
#
_cell.length_a   1.000
_cell.length_b   1.000
_cell.length_c   1.000
_cell.angle_alpha   90.00
_cell.angle_beta   90.00
_cell.angle_gamma   90.00
#
_symmetry.space_group_name_H-M   'P 1'
#
loop_
_entity.id
_entity.type
_entity.pdbx_description
1 polymer ?
#
loop_
_entity_poly.entity_id
_entity_poly.type
_entity_poly.pdbx_seq_one_letter_code
_entity_poly.pdbx_strand_id
1 'polypeptide(L)'
;MPSSSPSPQRALAALLEQYQPSRLLLVGNSPLPTITAYCQAHAQAELVHCPASARLPETLASQRYDLAIVVDCLEHLSPAQGRQLLGSIRNLNSSRLAVLVDLQASGWTPTDFYALAMQASDSFLREKQTLSLFTYDLLAYKQAPDWLNAKFWANPENFGKYWW
;
A
#
# COMPACT_ATOMS: atom_id res chain seq x y z
N MET A 1 22.51 19.86 -13.67
CA MET A 1 21.62 19.47 -12.55
C MET A 1 21.87 18.00 -12.28
N PRO A 2 22.44 17.59 -11.13
CA PRO A 2 22.59 16.18 -10.84
C PRO A 2 21.18 15.62 -10.61
N SER A 3 20.74 14.70 -11.46
CA SER A 3 19.50 13.96 -11.27
C SER A 3 19.62 13.14 -9.99
N SER A 4 19.00 13.59 -8.91
CA SER A 4 18.95 12.84 -7.66
C SER A 4 18.32 11.48 -7.94
N SER A 5 19.07 10.40 -7.70
CA SER A 5 18.59 9.03 -7.88
C SER A 5 17.29 8.81 -7.08
N PRO A 6 16.34 8.00 -7.60
CA PRO A 6 15.15 7.63 -6.86
C PRO A 6 15.56 6.95 -5.54
N SER A 7 14.93 7.36 -4.43
CA SER A 7 15.18 6.79 -3.09
C SER A 7 13.86 6.36 -2.44
N PRO A 8 13.88 5.34 -1.56
CA PRO A 8 12.68 4.92 -0.83
C PRO A 8 12.03 6.07 -0.07
N GLN A 9 12.83 6.96 0.52
CA GLN A 9 12.35 8.13 1.26
C GLN A 9 11.58 9.10 0.37
N ARG A 10 12.06 9.33 -0.86
CA ARG A 10 11.41 10.23 -1.81
C ARG A 10 10.13 9.62 -2.38
N ALA A 11 10.13 8.33 -2.67
CA ALA A 11 8.93 7.63 -3.13
C ALA A 11 7.83 7.63 -2.06
N LEU A 12 8.19 7.35 -0.80
CA LEU A 12 7.24 7.45 0.31
C LEU A 12 6.74 8.89 0.52
N ALA A 13 7.61 9.90 0.40
CA ALA A 13 7.20 11.30 0.49
C ALA A 13 6.17 11.65 -0.60
N ALA A 14 6.41 11.21 -1.84
CA ALA A 14 5.46 11.41 -2.94
C ALA A 14 4.10 10.74 -2.67
N LEU A 15 4.07 9.53 -2.09
CA LEU A 15 2.82 8.88 -1.70
C LEU A 15 2.08 9.66 -0.60
N LEU A 16 2.81 10.19 0.39
CA LEU A 16 2.23 10.99 1.48
C LEU A 16 1.68 12.34 0.95
N GLU A 17 2.40 12.99 0.04
CA GLU A 17 1.94 14.23 -0.61
C GLU A 17 0.71 13.99 -1.51
N GLN A 18 0.69 12.87 -2.23
CA GLN A 18 -0.42 12.50 -3.10
C GLN A 18 -1.69 12.19 -2.30
N TYR A 19 -1.58 11.40 -1.24
CA TYR A 19 -2.75 10.89 -0.52
C TYR A 19 -3.18 11.73 0.67
N GLN A 20 -2.28 12.53 1.23
CA GLN A 20 -2.46 13.34 2.43
C GLN A 20 -3.24 12.60 3.56
N PRO A 21 -2.77 11.41 3.98
CA PRO A 21 -3.49 10.59 4.95
C PRO A 21 -3.53 11.25 6.34
N SER A 22 -4.71 11.29 6.95
CA SER A 22 -4.86 11.76 8.33
C SER A 22 -4.58 10.65 9.34
N ARG A 23 -4.77 9.37 8.97
CA ARG A 23 -4.42 8.23 9.82
C ARG A 23 -3.51 7.26 9.08
N LEU A 24 -2.30 7.09 9.61
CA LEU A 24 -1.25 6.24 9.06
C LEU A 24 -1.04 5.02 9.95
N LEU A 25 -1.04 3.83 9.34
CA LEU A 25 -0.56 2.62 10.00
C LEU A 25 0.83 2.28 9.48
N LEU A 26 1.83 2.24 10.36
CA LEU A 26 3.16 1.73 10.05
C LEU A 26 3.33 0.35 10.68
N VAL A 27 3.56 -0.68 9.86
CA VAL A 27 3.90 -2.03 10.32
C VAL A 27 5.36 -2.34 9.96
N GLY A 28 6.21 -2.51 10.96
CA GLY A 28 7.64 -2.70 10.71
C GLY A 28 8.51 -2.52 11.94
N ASN A 29 9.74 -3.02 11.86
CA ASN A 29 10.71 -2.89 12.94
C ASN A 29 11.59 -1.63 12.81
N SER A 30 11.62 -1.02 11.63
CA SER A 30 12.42 0.17 11.36
C SER A 30 11.58 1.45 11.37
N PRO A 31 12.03 2.51 12.06
CA PRO A 31 11.40 3.82 11.94
C PRO A 31 11.66 4.39 10.54
N LEU A 32 10.70 5.16 10.02
CA LEU A 32 10.82 5.86 8.74
C LEU A 32 10.84 7.37 8.98
N PRO A 33 12.01 8.04 8.84
CA PRO A 33 12.13 9.48 9.05
C PRO A 33 11.16 10.29 8.20
N THR A 34 10.84 9.84 6.98
CA THR A 34 9.86 10.49 6.09
C THR A 34 8.47 10.58 6.71
N ILE A 35 8.00 9.52 7.38
CA ILE A 35 6.68 9.49 8.02
C ILE A 35 6.67 10.40 9.25
N THR A 36 7.74 10.36 10.04
CA THR A 36 7.90 11.25 11.20
C THR A 36 7.87 12.72 10.77
N ALA A 37 8.62 13.08 9.72
CA ALA A 37 8.63 14.43 9.17
C ALA A 37 7.25 14.86 8.65
N TYR A 38 6.53 13.95 7.98
CA TYR A 38 5.16 14.20 7.54
C TYR A 38 4.22 14.50 8.72
N CYS A 39 4.24 13.70 9.78
CA CYS A 39 3.38 13.93 10.94
C CYS A 39 3.73 15.23 11.69
N GLN A 40 5.00 15.66 11.67
CA GLN A 40 5.41 16.96 12.20
C GLN A 40 4.88 18.13 11.36
N ALA A 41 4.82 17.97 10.04
CA ALA A 41 4.31 19.00 9.12
C ALA A 41 2.76 19.06 9.09
N HIS A 42 2.09 17.96 9.43
CA HIS A 42 0.63 17.82 9.36
C HIS A 42 0.06 17.50 10.76
N ALA A 43 -0.34 18.53 11.50
CA ALA A 43 -0.80 18.39 12.89
C ALA A 43 -2.03 17.47 13.10
N GLN A 44 -2.81 17.21 12.04
CA GLN A 44 -3.95 16.30 12.07
C GLN A 44 -3.58 14.84 11.72
N ALA A 45 -2.35 14.59 11.26
CA ALA A 45 -1.88 13.27 10.91
C ALA A 45 -1.51 12.47 12.18
N GLU A 46 -2.18 11.35 12.38
CA GLU A 46 -1.93 10.39 13.44
C GLU A 46 -1.12 9.21 12.88
N LEU A 47 0.05 8.97 13.46
CA LEU A 47 0.85 7.77 13.17
C LEU A 47 0.60 6.69 14.23
N VAL A 48 0.09 5.55 13.79
CA VAL A 48 -0.03 4.34 14.60
C VAL A 48 1.04 3.34 14.16
N HIS A 49 1.94 2.99 15.09
CA HIS A 49 3.02 2.05 14.83
C HIS A 49 2.71 0.66 15.40
N CYS A 50 3.00 -0.37 14.61
CA CYS A 50 2.96 -1.77 15.01
C CYS A 50 4.30 -2.42 14.64
N PRO A 51 4.99 -3.10 15.56
CA PRO A 51 6.14 -3.92 15.23
C PRO A 51 5.81 -5.01 14.19
N ALA A 52 6.82 -5.52 13.50
CA ALA A 52 6.64 -6.59 12.54
C ALA A 52 6.01 -7.82 13.21
N SER A 53 4.84 -8.22 12.73
CA SER A 53 4.07 -9.33 13.31
C SER A 53 3.18 -9.95 12.24
N ALA A 54 2.89 -11.25 12.37
CA ALA A 54 2.02 -11.96 11.43
C ALA A 54 0.56 -11.48 11.45
N ARG A 55 0.15 -10.78 12.51
CA ARG A 55 -1.22 -10.28 12.69
C ARG A 55 -1.17 -9.00 13.53
N LEU A 56 -1.97 -8.01 13.12
CA LEU A 56 -2.19 -6.82 13.93
C LEU A 56 -2.87 -7.18 15.27
N PRO A 57 -2.49 -6.54 16.39
CA PRO A 57 -3.24 -6.59 17.63
C PRO A 57 -4.71 -6.22 17.42
N GLU A 58 -5.63 -6.82 18.17
CA GLU A 58 -7.08 -6.60 17.97
C GLU A 58 -7.49 -5.13 18.03
N THR A 59 -6.85 -4.35 18.91
CA THR A 59 -7.05 -2.91 19.04
C THR A 59 -6.73 -2.13 17.78
N LEU A 60 -5.79 -2.60 16.96
CA LEU A 60 -5.42 -1.99 15.68
C LEU A 60 -6.23 -2.61 14.53
N ALA A 61 -6.49 -3.92 14.60
CA ALA A 61 -7.24 -4.66 13.60
C ALA A 61 -8.70 -4.21 13.49
N SER A 62 -9.28 -3.64 14.55
CA SER A 62 -10.63 -3.05 14.56
C SER A 62 -10.70 -1.62 14.01
N GLN A 63 -9.58 -1.04 13.56
CA GLN A 63 -9.50 0.35 13.12
C GLN A 63 -9.32 0.49 11.61
N ARG A 64 -9.69 1.66 11.11
CA ARG A 64 -9.50 2.11 9.73
C ARG A 64 -8.38 3.14 9.64
N TYR A 65 -7.57 3.01 8.59
CA TYR A 65 -6.45 3.87 8.25
C TYR A 65 -6.54 4.31 6.80
N ASP A 66 -6.12 5.53 6.52
CA ASP A 66 -6.14 6.11 5.17
C ASP A 66 -5.03 5.54 4.29
N LEU A 67 -3.90 5.19 4.92
CA LEU A 67 -2.76 4.54 4.30
C LEU A 67 -2.07 3.61 5.30
N ALA A 68 -1.85 2.37 4.90
CA ALA A 68 -0.95 1.45 5.61
C ALA A 68 0.41 1.35 4.89
N ILE A 69 1.49 1.35 5.65
CA ILE A 69 2.86 1.22 5.17
C ILE A 69 3.50 0.02 5.88
N VAL A 70 4.00 -0.94 5.11
CA VAL A 70 4.70 -2.12 5.61
C VAL A 70 6.15 -2.05 5.17
N VAL A 71 7.09 -2.10 6.11
CA VAL A 71 8.52 -1.98 5.85
C VAL A 71 9.29 -2.81 6.87
N ASP A 72 10.41 -3.43 6.50
CA ASP A 72 11.25 -4.20 7.43
C ASP A 72 10.39 -5.14 8.29
N CYS A 73 9.60 -5.96 7.59
CA CYS A 73 8.52 -6.74 8.17
C CYS A 73 8.39 -8.11 7.48
N LEU A 74 8.25 -8.13 6.15
CA LEU A 74 8.06 -9.38 5.41
C LEU A 74 9.32 -10.25 5.42
N GLU A 75 10.49 -9.64 5.59
CA GLU A 75 11.79 -10.29 5.76
C GLU A 75 11.85 -11.15 7.04
N HIS A 76 10.98 -10.86 8.01
CA HIS A 76 10.92 -11.53 9.32
C HIS A 76 9.77 -12.52 9.43
N LEU A 77 8.98 -12.71 8.37
CA LEU A 77 7.78 -13.53 8.37
C LEU A 77 7.87 -14.62 7.30
N SER A 78 7.25 -15.77 7.56
CA SER A 78 7.01 -16.73 6.48
C SER A 78 6.09 -16.12 5.41
N PRO A 79 6.20 -16.51 4.12
CA PRO A 79 5.30 -16.02 3.08
C PRO A 79 3.81 -16.23 3.39
N ALA A 80 3.45 -17.30 4.10
CA ALA A 80 2.07 -17.54 4.54
C ALA A 80 1.58 -16.48 5.54
N GLN A 81 2.41 -16.17 6.56
CA GLN A 81 2.10 -15.14 7.54
C GLN A 81 2.02 -13.75 6.91
N GLY A 82 2.97 -13.40 6.04
CA GLY A 82 2.94 -12.11 5.35
C GLY A 82 1.72 -11.98 4.42
N ARG A 83 1.29 -13.05 3.73
CA ARG A 83 0.05 -13.04 2.92
C ARG A 83 -1.18 -12.80 3.77
N GLN A 84 -1.25 -13.45 4.94
CA GLN A 84 -2.35 -13.22 5.89
C GLN A 84 -2.34 -11.77 6.39
N LEU A 85 -1.18 -11.23 6.76
CA LEU A 85 -1.03 -9.84 7.21
C LEU A 85 -1.48 -8.84 6.13
N LEU A 86 -0.88 -8.90 4.94
CA LEU A 86 -1.17 -7.97 3.84
C LEU A 86 -2.63 -8.09 3.39
N GLY A 87 -3.16 -9.31 3.26
CA GLY A 87 -4.55 -9.55 2.91
C GLY A 87 -5.52 -8.98 3.95
N SER A 88 -5.22 -9.16 5.24
CA SER A 88 -6.03 -8.61 6.32
C SER A 88 -6.02 -7.08 6.31
N ILE A 89 -4.85 -6.46 6.20
CA ILE A 89 -4.72 -4.99 6.14
C ILE A 89 -5.50 -4.43 4.95
N ARG A 90 -5.28 -5.00 3.76
CA ARG A 90 -5.94 -4.56 2.51
C ARG A 90 -7.46 -4.66 2.59
N ASN A 91 -7.98 -5.75 3.16
CA ASN A 91 -9.41 -6.01 3.16
C ASN A 91 -10.14 -5.31 4.33
N LEU A 92 -9.49 -5.14 5.48
CA LEU A 92 -10.16 -4.72 6.72
C LEU A 92 -9.69 -3.35 7.21
N ASN A 93 -8.44 -2.96 7.00
CA ASN A 93 -7.83 -1.82 7.70
C ASN A 93 -7.53 -0.61 6.82
N SER A 94 -7.12 -0.79 5.57
CA SER A 94 -6.82 0.34 4.69
C SER A 94 -7.20 0.10 3.23
N SER A 95 -7.74 1.13 2.58
CA SER A 95 -8.01 1.12 1.13
C SER A 95 -6.75 1.42 0.29
N ARG A 96 -5.65 1.81 0.96
CA ARG A 96 -4.35 2.06 0.34
C ARG A 96 -3.24 1.38 1.14
N LEU A 97 -2.32 0.75 0.45
CA LEU A 97 -1.24 -0.01 1.07
C LEU A 97 0.05 0.20 0.28
N ALA A 98 1.13 0.55 0.97
CA ALA A 98 2.48 0.57 0.43
C ALA A 98 3.35 -0.45 1.15
N VAL A 99 4.11 -1.24 0.41
CA VAL A 99 5.02 -2.26 0.94
C VAL A 99 6.40 -2.03 0.37
N LEU A 100 7.37 -1.78 1.24
CA LEU A 100 8.79 -1.79 0.93
C LEU A 100 9.38 -3.11 1.39
N VAL A 101 9.94 -3.88 0.46
CA VAL A 101 10.42 -5.24 0.72
C VAL A 101 11.74 -5.51 0.00
N ASP A 102 12.63 -6.22 0.67
CA ASP A 102 13.76 -6.90 0.05
C ASP A 102 13.30 -8.28 -0.44
N LEU A 103 13.13 -8.43 -1.76
CA LEU A 103 12.68 -9.70 -2.36
C LEU A 103 13.70 -10.83 -2.18
N GLN A 104 15.00 -10.52 -2.08
CA GLN A 104 16.04 -11.53 -1.89
C GLN A 104 16.04 -12.07 -0.46
N ALA A 105 15.70 -11.23 0.53
CA ALA A 105 15.68 -11.60 1.94
C ALA A 105 14.33 -12.15 2.44
N SER A 106 13.23 -11.90 1.75
CA SER A 106 11.87 -12.22 2.23
C SER A 106 11.30 -13.56 1.72
N GLY A 107 11.87 -14.14 0.67
CA GLY A 107 11.29 -15.32 0.01
C GLY A 107 9.98 -15.03 -0.73
N TRP A 108 9.64 -13.74 -0.91
CA TRP A 108 8.52 -13.29 -1.73
C TRP A 108 8.93 -13.10 -3.18
N THR A 109 7.98 -13.31 -4.09
CA THR A 109 8.13 -12.96 -5.49
C THR A 109 7.22 -11.77 -5.85
N PRO A 110 7.50 -11.02 -6.92
CA PRO A 110 6.56 -10.00 -7.42
C PRO A 110 5.15 -10.55 -7.67
N THR A 111 5.02 -11.81 -8.04
CA THR A 111 3.73 -12.47 -8.33
C THR A 111 2.85 -12.57 -7.08
N ASP A 112 3.45 -12.77 -5.90
CA ASP A 112 2.71 -12.80 -4.63
C ASP A 112 2.04 -11.43 -4.35
N PHE A 113 2.67 -10.32 -4.72
CA PHE A 113 2.11 -8.97 -4.61
C PHE A 113 1.00 -8.73 -5.63
N TYR A 114 1.17 -9.22 -6.87
CA TYR A 114 0.15 -9.12 -7.91
C TYR A 114 -1.11 -9.93 -7.55
N ALA A 115 -0.96 -11.10 -6.94
CA ALA A 115 -2.08 -11.88 -6.41
C ALA A 115 -2.86 -11.13 -5.31
N LEU A 116 -2.20 -10.17 -4.64
CA LEU A 116 -2.81 -9.26 -3.68
C LEU A 116 -3.31 -7.96 -4.31
N ALA A 117 -3.44 -7.89 -5.64
CA ALA A 117 -3.87 -6.72 -6.39
C ALA A 117 -2.91 -5.50 -6.29
N MET A 118 -1.70 -5.70 -5.76
CA MET A 118 -0.69 -4.67 -5.70
C MET A 118 0.03 -4.53 -7.04
N GLN A 119 0.68 -3.39 -7.27
CA GLN A 119 1.49 -3.11 -8.46
C GLN A 119 2.91 -2.75 -8.01
N ALA A 120 3.91 -3.15 -8.80
CA ALA A 120 5.28 -2.69 -8.59
C ALA A 120 5.36 -1.20 -8.97
N SER A 121 5.83 -0.36 -8.05
CA SER A 121 5.94 1.08 -8.27
C SER A 121 7.37 1.50 -8.57
N ASP A 122 8.34 1.06 -7.76
CA ASP A 122 9.74 1.44 -7.88
C ASP A 122 10.67 0.34 -7.33
N SER A 123 11.95 0.41 -7.70
CA SER A 123 13.01 -0.43 -7.13
C SER A 123 14.24 0.43 -6.83
N PHE A 124 14.81 0.25 -5.64
CA PHE A 124 15.89 1.06 -5.11
C PHE A 124 17.09 0.18 -4.78
N LEU A 125 18.16 0.36 -5.54
CA LEU A 125 19.43 -0.31 -5.28
C LEU A 125 20.26 0.50 -4.30
N ARG A 126 20.65 -0.11 -3.18
CA ARG A 126 21.62 0.43 -2.22
C ARG A 126 22.67 -0.63 -1.94
N GLU A 127 23.88 -0.40 -2.46
CA GLU A 127 25.01 -1.32 -2.35
C GLU A 127 24.67 -2.74 -2.83
N LYS A 128 24.38 -3.66 -1.92
CA LYS A 128 24.01 -5.06 -2.20
C LYS A 128 22.54 -5.38 -1.94
N GLN A 129 21.77 -4.40 -1.47
CA GLN A 129 20.36 -4.55 -1.15
C GLN A 129 19.49 -3.86 -2.21
N THR A 130 18.43 -4.55 -2.64
CA THR A 130 17.43 -3.99 -3.54
C THR A 130 16.09 -3.98 -2.83
N LEU A 131 15.59 -2.80 -2.49
CA LEU A 131 14.24 -2.63 -1.96
C LEU A 131 13.26 -2.37 -3.10
N SER A 132 12.21 -3.17 -3.16
CA SER A 132 11.11 -3.00 -4.12
C SER A 132 9.90 -2.38 -3.40
N LEU A 133 9.30 -1.39 -4.02
CA LEU A 133 8.05 -0.77 -3.57
C LEU A 133 6.88 -1.36 -4.35
N PHE A 134 5.92 -1.92 -3.62
CA PHE A 134 4.63 -2.31 -4.14
C PHE A 134 3.54 -1.45 -3.54
N THR A 135 2.58 -1.01 -4.34
CA THR A 135 1.45 -0.21 -3.87
C THR A 135 0.12 -0.83 -4.28
N TYR A 136 -0.89 -0.56 -3.47
CA TYR A 136 -2.30 -0.85 -3.76
C TYR A 136 -3.13 0.37 -3.42
N ASP A 137 -4.05 0.71 -4.31
CA ASP A 137 -5.06 1.73 -4.09
C ASP A 137 -6.39 1.21 -4.64
N LEU A 138 -7.37 1.00 -3.76
CA LEU A 138 -8.69 0.50 -4.12
C LEU A 138 -9.37 1.35 -5.21
N LEU A 139 -9.18 2.67 -5.20
CA LEU A 139 -9.81 3.58 -6.16
C LEU A 139 -9.12 3.57 -7.53
N ALA A 140 -7.83 3.26 -7.58
CA ALA A 140 -7.07 3.20 -8.83
C ALA A 140 -6.99 1.78 -9.42
N TYR A 141 -7.38 0.76 -8.66
CA TYR A 141 -7.20 -0.64 -9.03
C TYR A 141 -7.97 -1.05 -10.29
N LYS A 142 -9.20 -0.56 -10.47
CA LYS A 142 -10.02 -0.85 -11.65
C LYS A 142 -10.61 0.44 -12.19
N GLN A 143 -10.09 0.90 -13.33
CA GLN A 143 -10.77 1.94 -14.11
C GLN A 143 -12.10 1.37 -14.63
N ALA A 144 -13.18 2.14 -14.51
CA ALA A 144 -14.44 1.80 -15.15
C ALA A 144 -14.19 1.77 -16.66
N PRO A 145 -14.32 0.60 -17.32
CA PRO A 145 -14.04 0.54 -18.74
C PRO A 145 -15.12 1.31 -19.53
N ASP A 146 -14.74 1.85 -20.69
CA ASP A 146 -15.65 2.69 -21.50
C ASP A 146 -16.93 1.98 -21.93
N TRP A 147 -16.94 0.64 -21.96
CA TRP A 147 -18.15 -0.13 -22.26
C TRP A 147 -19.15 -0.19 -21.10
N LEU A 148 -18.74 0.18 -19.88
CA LEU A 148 -19.58 0.25 -18.69
C LEU A 148 -20.26 1.63 -18.59
N ASN A 149 -20.86 2.10 -19.68
CA ASN A 149 -21.74 3.25 -19.70
C ASN A 149 -22.93 2.99 -20.65
N ALA A 150 -23.96 3.83 -20.55
CA ALA A 150 -25.20 3.67 -21.31
C ALA A 150 -25.00 3.58 -22.84
N LYS A 151 -23.90 4.12 -23.37
CA LYS A 151 -23.64 4.21 -24.81
C LYS A 151 -23.30 2.86 -25.46
N PHE A 152 -22.71 1.94 -24.70
CA PHE A 152 -22.22 0.64 -25.21
C PHE A 152 -22.85 -0.56 -24.48
N TRP A 153 -23.86 -0.32 -23.65
CA TRP A 153 -24.65 -1.36 -23.02
C TRP A 153 -25.47 -2.13 -24.06
N ALA A 154 -25.66 -3.45 -23.86
CA ALA A 154 -26.58 -4.21 -24.69
C ALA A 154 -28.02 -3.68 -24.44
N ASN A 155 -28.56 -2.91 -25.39
CA ASN A 155 -29.79 -2.10 -25.32
C ASN A 155 -29.64 -0.77 -24.55
N PRO A 156 -28.94 0.23 -25.13
CA PRO A 156 -28.76 1.57 -24.56
C PRO A 156 -30.08 2.23 -24.14
N GLU A 157 -31.15 1.97 -24.89
CA GLU A 157 -32.48 2.51 -24.67
C GLU A 157 -33.14 2.01 -23.38
N ASN A 158 -32.66 0.92 -22.79
CA ASN A 158 -33.20 0.34 -21.55
C ASN A 158 -32.35 0.65 -20.31
N PHE A 159 -31.22 1.35 -20.48
CA PHE A 159 -30.33 1.71 -19.38
C PHE A 159 -31.06 2.57 -18.34
N GLY A 160 -31.12 2.09 -17.08
CA GLY A 160 -31.78 2.78 -15.97
C GLY A 160 -33.31 2.80 -16.01
N LYS A 161 -33.96 2.13 -16.97
CA LYS A 161 -35.43 2.10 -17.09
C LYS A 161 -36.10 0.96 -16.34
N TYR A 162 -35.43 -0.17 -16.23
CA TYR A 162 -35.94 -1.35 -15.54
C TYR A 162 -34.96 -1.75 -14.45
N TRP A 163 -35.48 -1.91 -13.24
CA TRP A 163 -34.83 -2.62 -12.15
C TRP A 163 -35.62 -3.93 -11.99
N TRP A 164 -34.94 -5.04 -11.72
CA TRP A 164 -35.62 -6.23 -11.21
C TRP A 164 -36.04 -6.00 -9.76
#